data_AF-A0AAN8X064-F1
#
_entry.id   AF-A0AAN8X064-F1
#
_cell.length_a   1.000
_cell.length_b   1.000
_cell.length_c   1.000
_cell.angle_alpha   90.00
_cell.angle_beta   90.00
_cell.angle_gamma   90.00
#
_symmetry.space_group_name_H-M   'P 1'
#
loop_
_entity.id
_entity.type
_entity.pdbx_description
1 polymer ?
#
loop_
_entity_poly.entity_id
_entity_poly.type
_entity_poly.pdbx_seq_one_letter_code
_entity_poly.pdbx_strand_id
1 'polypeptide(L)'
;MSIEGLTREHNMETVLAADKPHNRSRTLDCDKKECREVTVMHLGYLRYAHYIITINFYGLGEIQQWYNVKDVIFYFKTYNPSFTKLEIWIRFIFLLLTFAAACWFAHSLRKYAIYDWSIEQKWMSVLLPLLLLYNDPIFPMTFLMESLMPALVDAMSQATFLCALLLFWLCIYHGLRQNERPFCSFYLPKLAIVGLLWITAVTMAAVQKYNELHDPLYSAALETNHFQKFKIFFFIIGAVYLLYLVYLIITAYSELRSMPYFDMRLKFVTLLMLIVLCITLVITVLRFGIGVLEDNFVAQLSTHYESSAQFMAFYGLLNLYLFTMAYVYSPSERALMETHIMKDNPAFSMVNDSDEDVIYGSDDETRRPLNRGSNDNDESD
;
A
#
# COMPACT_ATOMS: atom_id res chain seq x y z
N MET A 1 10.19 28.78 -22.88
CA MET A 1 9.94 29.15 -21.48
C MET A 1 11.29 29.29 -20.80
N SER A 2 11.47 30.29 -19.94
CA SER A 2 12.68 30.45 -19.13
C SER A 2 12.33 30.71 -17.66
N ILE A 3 13.19 30.23 -16.77
CA ILE A 3 13.03 30.37 -15.32
C ILE A 3 14.35 30.87 -14.75
N GLU A 4 14.28 32.02 -14.07
CA GLU A 4 15.41 32.65 -13.41
C GLU A 4 15.08 32.81 -11.92
N GLY A 5 16.01 32.39 -11.06
CA GLY A 5 15.93 32.58 -9.61
C GLY A 5 16.77 33.76 -9.19
N LEU A 6 16.26 34.60 -8.27
CA LEU A 6 17.08 35.62 -7.63
C LEU A 6 17.73 35.09 -6.36
N THR A 7 19.05 35.16 -6.31
CA THR A 7 19.85 34.91 -5.10
C THR A 7 19.58 35.98 -4.03
N ARG A 8 20.03 35.75 -2.79
CA ARG A 8 19.92 36.75 -1.70
C ARG A 8 20.65 38.07 -2.01
N GLU A 9 21.63 38.02 -2.91
CA GLU A 9 22.37 39.18 -3.41
C GLU A 9 21.72 39.83 -4.64
N HIS A 10 20.49 39.41 -5.00
CA HIS A 10 19.74 39.87 -6.19
C HIS A 10 20.42 39.55 -7.53
N ASN A 11 21.41 38.64 -7.56
CA ASN A 11 21.97 38.12 -8.79
C ASN A 11 21.02 37.07 -9.39
N MET A 12 20.83 37.14 -10.71
CA MET A 12 19.98 36.23 -11.47
C MET A 12 20.76 34.93 -11.79
N GLU A 13 20.26 33.79 -11.32
CA GLU A 13 20.74 32.47 -11.71
C GLU A 13 19.69 31.77 -12.58
N THR A 14 20.13 31.21 -13.71
CA THR A 14 19.25 30.49 -14.62
C THR A 14 18.95 29.10 -14.08
N VAL A 15 17.69 28.86 -13.70
CA VAL A 15 17.20 27.56 -13.23
C VAL A 15 16.79 26.70 -14.42
N LEU A 16 16.20 27.33 -15.44
CA LEU A 16 15.91 26.71 -16.73
C LEU A 16 16.30 27.68 -17.84
N ALA A 17 17.38 27.36 -18.57
CA ALA A 17 17.87 28.16 -19.68
C ALA A 17 16.88 28.14 -20.86
N ALA A 18 16.73 29.28 -21.53
CA ALA A 18 15.88 29.43 -22.71
C ALA A 18 16.34 28.57 -23.91
N ASP A 19 17.60 28.10 -23.91
CA ASP A 19 18.24 27.39 -25.03
C ASP A 19 17.71 25.97 -25.27
N LYS A 20 16.97 25.40 -24.32
CA LYS A 20 16.16 24.19 -24.53
C LYS A 20 14.68 24.55 -24.34
N PRO A 21 14.02 25.16 -25.34
CA PRO A 21 12.59 25.41 -25.24
C PRO A 21 11.87 24.05 -25.26
N HIS A 22 11.44 23.61 -24.08
CA HIS A 22 10.48 22.51 -23.93
C HIS A 22 9.13 23.00 -24.49
N ASN A 23 8.97 22.89 -25.81
CA ASN A 23 7.73 23.23 -26.49
C ASN A 23 6.74 22.08 -26.29
N ARG A 24 5.69 22.34 -25.51
CA ARG A 24 4.60 21.39 -25.27
C ARG A 24 3.29 21.97 -25.81
N SER A 25 2.64 21.21 -26.69
CA SER A 25 1.29 21.53 -27.15
C SER A 25 0.27 21.07 -26.11
N ARG A 26 -0.62 21.98 -25.68
CA ARG A 26 -1.74 21.67 -24.78
C ARG A 26 -3.05 21.91 -25.52
N THR A 27 -3.97 20.96 -25.41
CA THR A 27 -5.35 21.10 -25.90
C THR A 27 -6.19 21.76 -24.82
N LEU A 28 -6.86 22.86 -25.15
CA LEU A 28 -7.76 23.56 -24.24
C LEU A 28 -9.17 22.96 -24.41
N ASP A 29 -9.72 22.45 -23.32
CA ASP A 29 -11.12 22.06 -23.24
C ASP A 29 -11.91 23.19 -22.58
N CYS A 30 -12.84 23.79 -23.32
CA CYS A 30 -13.55 25.00 -22.89
C CYS A 30 -15.05 24.78 -22.90
N ASP A 31 -15.69 24.99 -21.75
CA ASP A 31 -17.14 24.98 -21.63
C ASP A 31 -17.65 26.43 -21.61
N LYS A 32 -18.17 26.87 -22.76
CA LYS A 32 -18.75 28.20 -23.02
C LYS A 32 -17.79 29.36 -22.78
N LYS A 33 -17.65 29.79 -21.51
CA LYS A 33 -16.94 31.00 -21.09
C LYS A 33 -15.68 30.73 -20.27
N GLU A 34 -15.53 29.51 -19.76
CA GLU A 34 -14.39 29.13 -18.94
C GLU A 34 -13.73 27.88 -19.53
N CYS A 35 -12.40 27.92 -19.63
CA CYS A 35 -11.61 26.77 -20.02
C CYS A 35 -11.14 26.02 -18.78
N ARG A 36 -11.07 24.69 -18.89
CA ARG A 36 -10.51 23.84 -17.84
C ARG A 36 -9.07 24.28 -17.54
N GLU A 37 -8.72 24.23 -16.25
CA GLU A 37 -7.37 24.61 -15.82
C GLU A 37 -6.31 23.70 -16.45
N VAL A 38 -5.19 24.31 -16.86
CA VAL A 38 -4.05 23.60 -17.45
C VAL A 38 -2.81 23.88 -16.62
N THR A 39 -2.12 22.82 -16.21
CA THR A 39 -0.83 22.93 -15.53
C THR A 39 0.22 23.42 -16.52
N VAL A 40 0.61 24.69 -16.39
CA VAL A 40 1.65 25.32 -17.22
C VAL A 40 3.05 24.92 -16.76
N MET A 41 3.25 24.84 -15.44
CA MET A 41 4.52 24.50 -14.83
C MET A 41 4.30 23.88 -13.45
N HIS A 42 5.14 22.91 -13.10
CA HIS A 42 5.29 22.39 -11.76
C HIS A 42 6.76 22.43 -11.36
N LEU A 43 7.06 23.07 -10.23
CA LEU A 43 8.38 23.07 -9.62
C LEU A 43 8.34 22.18 -8.38
N GLY A 44 9.12 21.10 -8.39
CA GLY A 44 9.19 20.18 -7.25
C GLY A 44 9.89 20.77 -6.02
N TYR A 45 10.82 21.71 -6.22
CA TYR A 45 11.60 22.35 -5.15
C TYR A 45 11.73 23.85 -5.37
N LEU A 46 11.65 24.62 -4.27
CA LEU A 46 11.81 26.07 -4.26
C LEU A 46 13.16 26.41 -3.60
N ARG A 47 14.15 26.75 -4.43
CA ARG A 47 15.51 27.15 -4.04
C ARG A 47 15.64 28.64 -3.71
N TYR A 48 14.89 29.48 -4.42
CA TYR A 48 14.99 30.94 -4.31
C TYR A 48 13.73 31.55 -3.71
N ALA A 49 13.87 32.73 -3.08
CA ALA A 49 12.73 33.46 -2.54
C ALA A 49 11.91 34.17 -3.64
N HIS A 50 12.56 34.54 -4.74
CA HIS A 50 11.93 35.20 -5.87
C HIS A 50 12.31 34.50 -7.17
N TYR A 51 11.31 34.31 -8.02
CA TYR A 51 11.44 33.69 -9.33
C TYR A 51 10.87 34.62 -10.40
N ILE A 52 11.58 34.75 -11.52
CA ILE A 52 11.09 35.39 -12.73
C ILE A 52 10.81 34.28 -13.74
N ILE A 53 9.56 34.16 -14.16
CA ILE A 53 9.09 33.12 -15.05
C ILE A 53 8.60 33.79 -16.34
N THR A 54 9.22 33.47 -17.47
CA THR A 54 8.82 34.00 -18.78
C THR A 54 8.17 32.90 -19.60
N ILE A 55 6.88 33.06 -19.87
CA ILE A 55 6.06 32.12 -20.64
C ILE A 55 5.70 32.76 -21.99
N ASN A 56 6.09 32.09 -23.07
CA ASN A 56 5.74 32.50 -24.43
C ASN A 56 4.67 31.56 -24.97
N PHE A 57 3.50 32.09 -25.27
CA PHE A 57 2.41 31.34 -25.89
C PHE A 57 2.50 31.44 -27.41
N TYR A 58 2.44 30.29 -28.09
CA TYR A 58 2.40 30.19 -29.54
C TYR A 58 1.04 29.65 -29.99
N GLY A 59 0.51 30.13 -31.12
CA GLY A 59 -0.78 29.66 -31.67
C GLY A 59 -2.04 30.29 -31.06
N LEU A 60 -1.91 31.21 -30.10
CA LEU A 60 -3.07 31.91 -29.52
C LEU A 60 -3.83 32.76 -30.56
N GLY A 61 -3.15 33.23 -31.61
CA GLY A 61 -3.77 34.05 -32.66
C GLY A 61 -4.85 33.31 -33.45
N GLU A 62 -4.70 32.00 -33.65
CA GLU A 62 -5.74 31.18 -34.28
C GLU A 62 -6.93 31.01 -33.35
N ILE A 63 -6.69 30.71 -32.07
CA ILE A 63 -7.74 30.54 -31.05
C ILE A 63 -8.53 31.83 -30.85
N GLN A 64 -7.88 32.99 -30.89
CA GLN A 64 -8.52 34.30 -30.77
C GLN A 64 -9.62 34.54 -31.82
N GLN A 65 -9.52 33.92 -33.00
CA GLN A 65 -10.54 34.03 -34.05
C GLN A 65 -11.83 33.26 -33.71
N TRP A 66 -11.72 32.16 -32.96
CA TRP A 66 -12.86 31.28 -32.61
C TRP A 66 -13.41 31.58 -31.21
N TYR A 67 -12.52 31.86 -30.27
CA TYR A 67 -12.79 32.14 -28.87
C TYR A 67 -12.05 33.43 -28.52
N ASN A 68 -12.75 34.57 -28.51
CA ASN A 68 -12.16 35.87 -28.15
C ASN A 68 -11.65 35.83 -26.69
N VAL A 69 -10.36 35.50 -26.50
CA VAL A 69 -9.71 35.41 -25.19
C VAL A 69 -9.52 36.83 -24.67
N LYS A 70 -10.16 37.13 -23.53
CA LYS A 70 -10.06 38.44 -22.87
C LYS A 70 -8.93 38.48 -21.86
N ASP A 71 -8.89 37.48 -20.98
CA ASP A 71 -8.00 37.43 -19.83
C ASP A 71 -7.38 36.03 -19.70
N VAL A 72 -6.11 35.98 -19.31
CA VAL A 72 -5.41 34.75 -18.93
C VAL A 72 -5.04 34.87 -17.46
N ILE A 73 -5.68 34.05 -16.62
CA ILE A 73 -5.48 34.08 -15.17
C ILE A 73 -4.49 32.99 -14.78
N PHE A 74 -3.43 33.38 -14.07
CA PHE A 74 -2.46 32.45 -13.51
C PHE A 74 -2.77 32.15 -12.04
N TYR A 75 -2.96 30.87 -11.72
CA TYR A 75 -3.11 30.41 -10.35
C TYR A 75 -1.80 29.79 -9.86
N PHE A 76 -1.30 30.30 -8.73
CA PHE A 76 -0.14 29.72 -8.05
C PHE A 76 -0.61 28.81 -6.92
N LYS A 77 -0.47 27.49 -7.11
CA LYS A 77 -0.74 26.49 -6.07
C LYS A 77 0.58 26.19 -5.35
N THR A 78 0.64 26.43 -4.04
CA THR A 78 1.84 26.19 -3.21
C THR A 78 1.46 25.42 -1.95
N TYR A 79 2.42 24.68 -1.38
CA TYR A 79 2.23 24.01 -0.11
C TYR A 79 2.18 25.01 1.03
N ASN A 80 1.14 24.92 1.86
CA ASN A 80 0.99 25.78 3.01
C ASN A 80 2.08 25.45 4.06
N PRO A 81 2.92 26.42 4.47
CA PRO A 81 4.01 26.17 5.41
C PRO A 81 3.51 25.71 6.80
N SER A 82 2.30 26.10 7.19
CA SER A 82 1.69 25.64 8.45
C SER A 82 1.32 24.16 8.38
N PHE A 83 0.82 23.72 7.22
CA PHE A 83 0.51 22.31 6.98
C PHE A 83 1.79 21.47 6.94
N THR A 84 2.84 21.94 6.26
CA THR A 84 4.14 21.27 6.24
C THR A 84 4.73 21.07 7.64
N LYS A 85 4.63 22.09 8.51
CA LYS A 85 5.07 21.95 9.92
C LYS A 85 4.26 20.87 10.65
N LEU A 86 2.94 20.87 10.49
CA LEU A 86 2.06 19.87 11.08
C LEU A 86 2.40 18.46 10.59
N GLU A 87 2.64 18.30 9.29
CA GLU A 87 3.02 17.03 8.67
C GLU A 87 4.31 16.47 9.26
N ILE A 88 5.36 17.29 9.40
CA ILE A 88 6.63 16.89 10.02
C ILE A 88 6.39 16.39 11.46
N TRP A 89 5.64 17.14 12.27
CA TRP A 89 5.37 16.77 13.65
C TRP A 89 4.55 15.48 13.78
N ILE A 90 3.52 15.31 12.95
CA ILE A 90 2.68 14.11 12.98
C ILE A 90 3.47 12.87 12.57
N ARG A 91 4.24 12.94 11.47
CA ARG A 91 5.11 11.83 11.02
C ARG A 91 6.11 11.46 12.12
N PHE A 92 6.72 12.46 12.77
CA PHE A 92 7.66 12.25 13.86
C PHE A 92 7.02 11.59 15.09
N ILE A 93 5.83 12.03 15.52
CA ILE A 93 5.11 11.41 16.64
C ILE A 93 4.77 9.95 16.33
N PHE A 94 4.23 9.67 15.15
CA PHE A 94 3.93 8.30 14.75
C PHE A 94 5.20 7.45 14.66
N LEU A 95 6.31 7.99 14.16
CA LEU A 95 7.60 7.30 14.14
C LEU A 95 8.08 6.91 15.54
N LEU A 96 7.98 7.80 16.53
CA LEU A 96 8.34 7.47 17.92
C LEU A 96 7.42 6.41 18.50
N LEU A 97 6.12 6.50 18.25
CA LEU A 97 5.14 5.50 18.70
C LEU A 97 5.37 4.14 18.04
N THR A 98 5.68 4.10 16.74
CA THR A 98 5.98 2.84 16.03
C THR A 98 7.28 2.22 16.50
N PHE A 99 8.30 3.03 16.74
CA PHE A 99 9.55 2.55 17.33
C PHE A 99 9.32 1.94 18.72
N ALA A 100 8.58 2.63 19.60
CA ALA A 100 8.22 2.13 20.92
C ALA A 100 7.40 0.82 20.84
N ALA A 101 6.39 0.76 19.97
CA ALA A 101 5.59 -0.43 19.75
C ALA A 101 6.41 -1.60 19.19
N ALA A 102 7.33 -1.35 18.26
CA ALA A 102 8.22 -2.36 17.70
C ALA A 102 9.19 -2.90 18.76
N CYS A 103 9.80 -2.03 19.56
CA CYS A 103 10.67 -2.42 20.68
C CYS A 103 9.90 -3.22 21.74
N TRP A 104 8.69 -2.79 22.11
CA TRP A 104 7.85 -3.52 23.05
C TRP A 104 7.47 -4.90 22.50
N PHE A 105 7.01 -4.98 21.26
CA PHE A 105 6.63 -6.24 20.63
C PHE A 105 7.82 -7.22 20.54
N ALA A 106 8.99 -6.73 20.10
CA ALA A 106 10.22 -7.52 20.04
C ALA A 106 10.69 -7.97 21.44
N HIS A 107 10.60 -7.10 22.45
CA HIS A 107 10.93 -7.44 23.83
C HIS A 107 10.01 -8.53 24.39
N SER A 108 8.70 -8.44 24.10
CA SER A 108 7.71 -9.42 24.52
C SER A 108 7.96 -10.80 23.90
N LEU A 109 8.32 -10.84 22.61
CA LEU A 109 8.60 -12.09 21.89
C LEU A 109 9.98 -12.71 22.19
N ARG A 110 10.92 -11.96 22.78
CA ARG A 110 12.27 -12.48 23.11
C ARG A 110 12.24 -13.72 24.01
N LYS A 111 11.19 -13.89 24.80
CA LYS A 111 11.01 -15.05 25.69
C LYS A 111 10.68 -16.35 24.94
N TYR A 112 10.28 -16.28 23.67
CA TYR A 112 9.80 -17.41 22.88
C TYR A 112 10.70 -17.67 21.68
N ALA A 113 10.96 -18.95 21.38
CA ALA A 113 11.71 -19.32 20.19
C ALA A 113 10.91 -19.01 18.91
N ILE A 114 11.59 -18.58 17.84
CA ILE A 114 10.97 -18.18 16.56
C ILE A 114 10.14 -19.31 15.92
N TYR A 115 10.47 -20.57 16.22
CA TYR A 115 9.72 -21.72 15.73
C TYR A 115 8.27 -21.72 16.21
N ASP A 116 8.06 -21.40 17.50
CA ASP A 116 6.75 -21.42 18.17
C ASP A 116 5.89 -20.19 17.85
N TRP A 117 6.44 -19.20 17.14
CA TRP A 117 5.70 -17.98 16.81
C TRP A 117 4.57 -18.27 15.84
N SER A 118 3.41 -17.67 16.12
CA SER A 118 2.27 -17.71 15.23
C SER A 118 2.59 -17.01 13.90
N ILE A 119 1.83 -17.33 12.84
CA ILE A 119 2.03 -16.70 11.53
C ILE A 119 1.81 -15.19 11.61
N GLU A 120 0.82 -14.76 12.41
CA GLU A 120 0.51 -13.37 12.66
C GLU A 120 1.67 -12.67 13.38
N GLN A 121 2.25 -13.30 14.39
CA GLN A 121 3.42 -12.76 15.11
C GLN A 121 4.64 -12.61 14.21
N LYS A 122 4.91 -13.60 13.36
CA LYS A 122 6.00 -13.55 12.36
C LYS A 122 5.80 -12.37 11.39
N TRP A 123 4.59 -12.17 10.89
CA TRP A 123 4.28 -11.04 10.01
C TRP A 123 4.29 -9.70 10.73
N MET A 124 3.80 -9.61 11.97
CA MET A 124 3.87 -8.38 12.76
C MET A 124 5.31 -7.96 13.05
N SER A 125 6.22 -8.92 13.25
CA SER A 125 7.66 -8.64 13.38
C SER A 125 8.29 -8.07 12.10
N VAL A 126 7.71 -8.33 10.93
CA VAL A 126 8.16 -7.76 9.64
C VAL A 126 7.46 -6.42 9.37
N LEU A 127 6.15 -6.35 9.59
CA LEU A 127 5.33 -5.16 9.31
C LEU A 127 5.67 -3.96 10.18
N LEU A 128 6.03 -4.15 11.46
CA LEU A 128 6.37 -3.04 12.36
C LEU A 128 7.63 -2.26 11.92
N PRO A 129 8.75 -2.92 11.57
CA PRO A 129 9.88 -2.25 10.91
C PRO A 129 9.52 -1.57 9.59
N LEU A 130 8.68 -2.19 8.75
CA LEU A 130 8.25 -1.58 7.50
C LEU A 130 7.35 -0.34 7.73
N LEU A 131 6.55 -0.34 8.79
CA LEU A 131 5.75 0.81 9.21
C LEU A 131 6.63 1.98 9.68
N LEU A 132 7.78 1.69 10.30
CA LEU A 132 8.76 2.73 10.64
C LEU A 132 9.29 3.41 9.38
N LEU A 133 9.57 2.63 8.32
CA LEU A 133 9.96 3.19 7.02
C LEU A 133 8.81 3.97 6.37
N TYR A 134 7.56 3.49 6.49
CA TYR A 134 6.38 4.20 6.00
C TYR A 134 6.18 5.58 6.66
N ASN A 135 6.52 5.72 7.94
CA ASN A 135 6.45 7.01 8.64
C ASN A 135 7.60 7.98 8.26
N ASP A 136 8.43 7.60 7.30
CA ASP A 136 9.48 8.41 6.68
C ASP A 136 10.38 9.19 7.67
N PRO A 137 11.41 8.55 8.24
CA PRO A 137 12.42 9.23 9.07
C PRO A 137 13.18 10.34 8.31
N ILE A 138 13.20 10.28 6.98
CA ILE A 138 14.03 11.11 6.11
C ILE A 138 13.25 12.33 5.62
N PHE A 139 11.95 12.43 5.90
CA PHE A 139 11.08 13.51 5.41
C PHE A 139 11.66 14.93 5.59
N PRO A 140 12.25 15.32 6.74
CA PRO A 140 12.84 16.65 6.89
C PRO A 140 14.01 16.93 5.93
N MET A 141 14.73 15.90 5.48
CA MET A 141 15.84 16.03 4.54
C MET A 141 15.38 16.48 3.16
N THR A 142 14.12 16.26 2.79
CA THR A 142 13.54 16.76 1.53
C THR A 142 13.59 18.28 1.42
N PHE A 143 13.59 18.99 2.55
CA PHE A 143 13.73 20.46 2.58
C PHE A 143 15.19 20.94 2.61
N LEU A 144 16.13 20.05 2.95
CA LEU A 144 17.55 20.36 3.10
C LEU A 144 18.36 19.96 1.86
N MET A 145 17.94 18.90 1.18
CA MET A 145 18.59 18.34 0.00
C MET A 145 17.76 18.57 -1.25
N GLU A 146 18.32 19.29 -2.22
CA GLU A 146 17.76 19.46 -3.56
C GLU A 146 18.02 18.20 -4.40
N SER A 147 17.45 17.07 -4.01
CA SER A 147 17.69 15.80 -4.71
C SER A 147 16.43 14.96 -4.85
N LEU A 148 16.41 14.11 -5.88
CA LEU A 148 15.36 13.12 -6.12
C LEU A 148 15.29 12.05 -5.02
N MET A 149 16.41 11.81 -4.32
CA MET A 149 16.61 10.63 -3.49
C MET A 149 15.65 10.55 -2.30
N PRO A 150 15.44 11.59 -1.47
CA PRO A 150 14.45 11.56 -0.39
C PRO A 150 13.05 11.21 -0.89
N ALA A 151 12.62 11.83 -1.97
CA ALA A 151 11.29 11.58 -2.55
C ALA A 151 11.14 10.16 -3.10
N LEU A 152 12.20 9.60 -3.70
CA LEU A 152 12.19 8.22 -4.21
C LEU A 152 12.19 7.20 -3.06
N VAL A 153 12.99 7.43 -2.02
CA VAL A 153 13.04 6.56 -0.84
C VAL A 153 11.70 6.54 -0.11
N ASP A 154 11.06 7.69 0.06
CA ASP A 154 9.71 7.79 0.61
C ASP A 154 8.71 6.97 -0.23
N ALA A 155 8.66 7.19 -1.55
CA ALA A 155 7.76 6.44 -2.43
C ALA A 155 8.00 4.92 -2.41
N MET A 156 9.26 4.48 -2.39
CA MET A 156 9.62 3.07 -2.29
C MET A 156 9.24 2.48 -0.94
N SER A 157 9.46 3.20 0.16
CA SER A 157 9.10 2.76 1.51
C SER A 157 7.60 2.59 1.66
N GLN A 158 6.81 3.55 1.15
CA GLN A 158 5.36 3.50 1.18
C GLN A 158 4.80 2.36 0.33
N ALA A 159 5.31 2.19 -0.89
CA ALA A 159 4.90 1.09 -1.77
C ALA A 159 5.24 -0.28 -1.15
N THR A 160 6.42 -0.41 -0.54
CA THR A 160 6.85 -1.66 0.10
C THR A 160 5.98 -2.00 1.30
N PHE A 161 5.67 -1.01 2.15
CA PHE A 161 4.78 -1.20 3.30
C PHE A 161 3.37 -1.63 2.87
N LEU A 162 2.76 -0.91 1.92
CA LEU A 162 1.40 -1.22 1.45
C LEU A 162 1.35 -2.61 0.81
N CYS A 163 2.32 -2.96 -0.05
CA CYS A 163 2.40 -4.30 -0.62
C CYS A 163 2.62 -5.39 0.44
N ALA A 164 3.46 -5.14 1.47
CA ALA A 164 3.62 -6.09 2.57
C ALA A 164 2.33 -6.29 3.37
N LEU A 165 1.54 -5.23 3.58
CA LEU A 165 0.24 -5.29 4.23
C LEU A 165 -0.79 -6.11 3.40
N LEU A 166 -0.80 -5.94 2.08
CA LEU A 166 -1.62 -6.76 1.18
C LEU A 166 -1.22 -8.24 1.23
N LEU A 167 0.09 -8.51 1.22
CA LEU A 167 0.61 -9.87 1.32
C LEU A 167 0.28 -10.52 2.67
N PHE A 168 0.37 -9.73 3.75
CA PHE A 168 -0.03 -10.15 5.10
C PHE A 168 -1.49 -10.64 5.14
N TRP A 169 -2.42 -9.89 4.54
CA TRP A 169 -3.82 -10.31 4.49
C TRP A 169 -3.99 -11.66 3.76
N LEU A 170 -3.37 -11.84 2.60
CA LEU A 170 -3.40 -13.12 1.89
C LEU A 170 -2.78 -14.26 2.72
N CYS A 171 -1.71 -13.98 3.44
CA CYS A 171 -1.02 -14.95 4.27
C CYS A 171 -1.82 -15.37 5.50
N ILE A 172 -2.56 -14.47 6.15
CA ILE A 172 -3.45 -14.83 7.26
C ILE A 172 -4.59 -15.72 6.76
N TYR A 173 -5.34 -15.28 5.73
CA TYR A 173 -6.52 -16.03 5.30
C TYR A 173 -6.20 -17.44 4.78
N HIS A 174 -5.08 -17.58 4.05
CA HIS A 174 -4.63 -18.90 3.64
C HIS A 174 -3.97 -19.67 4.80
N GLY A 175 -3.23 -18.98 5.67
CA GLY A 175 -2.52 -19.60 6.81
C GLY A 175 -3.45 -20.22 7.83
N LEU A 176 -4.66 -19.66 8.01
CA LEU A 176 -5.70 -20.21 8.87
C LEU A 176 -6.28 -21.55 8.36
N ARG A 177 -6.05 -21.93 7.09
CA ARG A 177 -6.64 -23.11 6.45
C ARG A 177 -5.71 -24.34 6.40
N GLN A 178 -4.40 -24.15 6.36
CA GLN A 178 -3.42 -25.23 6.12
C GLN A 178 -2.51 -25.46 7.33
N ASN A 179 -2.56 -26.69 7.87
CA ASN A 179 -1.66 -27.17 8.92
C ASN A 179 -0.23 -27.43 8.38
N GLU A 180 -0.11 -28.00 7.18
CA GLU A 180 1.20 -28.21 6.53
C GLU A 180 1.48 -27.15 5.45
N ARG A 181 2.67 -26.53 5.53
CA ARG A 181 2.98 -25.29 4.83
C ARG A 181 4.30 -25.40 4.06
N PRO A 182 4.32 -25.98 2.86
CA PRO A 182 5.51 -25.89 2.00
C PRO A 182 5.73 -24.44 1.57
N PHE A 183 6.89 -23.88 1.92
CA PHE A 183 7.23 -22.46 1.69
C PHE A 183 7.04 -22.02 0.22
N CYS A 184 7.49 -22.85 -0.73
CA CYS A 184 7.42 -22.51 -2.15
C CYS A 184 5.97 -22.48 -2.67
N SER A 185 5.17 -23.52 -2.44
CA SER A 185 3.79 -23.56 -2.95
C SER A 185 2.88 -22.54 -2.25
N PHE A 186 3.15 -22.26 -0.96
CA PHE A 186 2.33 -21.33 -0.19
C PHE A 186 2.64 -19.86 -0.47
N TYR A 187 3.93 -19.46 -0.52
CA TYR A 187 4.32 -18.05 -0.61
C TYR A 187 4.58 -17.58 -2.05
N LEU A 188 5.11 -18.41 -2.96
CA LEU A 188 5.44 -17.96 -4.32
C LEU A 188 4.25 -17.39 -5.11
N PRO A 189 3.08 -18.04 -5.20
CA PRO A 189 1.98 -17.47 -5.99
C PRO A 189 1.47 -16.14 -5.41
N LYS A 190 1.47 -16.00 -4.08
CA LYS A 190 1.08 -14.77 -3.38
C LYS A 190 2.10 -13.65 -3.62
N LEU A 191 3.39 -13.98 -3.52
CA LEU A 191 4.49 -13.06 -3.75
C LEU A 191 4.56 -12.65 -5.22
N ALA A 192 4.19 -13.52 -6.17
CA ALA A 192 4.12 -13.15 -7.58
C ALA A 192 3.04 -12.09 -7.83
N ILE A 193 1.82 -12.28 -7.33
CA ILE A 193 0.72 -11.31 -7.51
C ILE A 193 1.08 -9.96 -6.87
N VAL A 194 1.49 -9.97 -5.61
CA VAL A 194 1.82 -8.74 -4.87
C VAL A 194 3.13 -8.11 -5.34
N GLY A 195 4.11 -8.92 -5.73
CA GLY A 195 5.39 -8.45 -6.27
C GLY A 195 5.22 -7.75 -7.61
N LEU A 196 4.32 -8.23 -8.49
CA LEU A 196 3.98 -7.53 -9.71
C LEU A 196 3.31 -6.17 -9.44
N LEU A 197 2.43 -6.08 -8.43
CA LEU A 197 1.87 -4.80 -7.98
C LEU A 197 2.96 -3.86 -7.45
N TRP A 198 3.93 -4.39 -6.69
CA TRP A 198 5.03 -3.59 -6.16
C TRP A 198 5.93 -3.05 -7.27
N ILE A 199 6.36 -3.90 -8.21
CA ILE A 199 7.23 -3.49 -9.34
C ILE A 199 6.54 -2.39 -10.16
N THR A 200 5.26 -2.56 -10.45
CA THR A 200 4.50 -1.59 -11.25
C THR A 200 4.28 -0.27 -10.48
N ALA A 201 3.99 -0.31 -9.18
CA ALA A 201 3.87 0.88 -8.35
C ALA A 201 5.20 1.67 -8.25
N VAL A 202 6.31 0.97 -7.97
CA VAL A 202 7.63 1.61 -7.82
C VAL A 202 8.12 2.17 -9.14
N THR A 203 7.94 1.45 -10.26
CA THR A 203 8.36 1.96 -11.57
C THR A 203 7.55 3.20 -11.97
N MET A 204 6.24 3.23 -11.73
CA MET A 204 5.42 4.43 -11.96
C MET A 204 5.88 5.62 -11.11
N ALA A 205 6.09 5.41 -9.81
CA ALA A 205 6.54 6.47 -8.91
C ALA A 205 7.94 7.00 -9.29
N ALA A 206 8.88 6.11 -9.62
CA ALA A 206 10.23 6.47 -10.02
C ALA A 206 10.25 7.25 -11.34
N VAL A 207 9.54 6.77 -12.37
CA VAL A 207 9.45 7.43 -13.67
C VAL A 207 8.79 8.80 -13.52
N GLN A 208 7.70 8.91 -12.75
CA GLN A 208 7.03 10.18 -12.53
C GLN A 208 7.95 11.19 -11.85
N LYS A 209 8.60 10.81 -10.73
CA LYS A 209 9.47 11.72 -9.99
C LYS A 209 10.72 12.11 -10.78
N TYR A 210 11.26 11.20 -11.57
CA TYR A 210 12.38 11.49 -12.48
C TYR A 210 11.98 12.51 -13.56
N ASN A 211 10.81 12.33 -14.19
CA ASN A 211 10.33 13.25 -15.22
C ASN A 211 9.93 14.62 -14.66
N GLU A 212 9.30 14.67 -13.48
CA GLU A 212 8.97 15.92 -12.77
C GLU A 212 10.23 16.75 -12.43
N LEU A 213 11.37 16.09 -12.19
CA LEU A 213 12.63 16.78 -11.91
C LEU A 213 13.30 17.31 -13.19
N HIS A 214 13.25 16.55 -14.27
CA HIS A 214 13.97 16.90 -15.51
C HIS A 214 13.19 17.87 -16.40
N ASP A 215 11.86 17.78 -16.40
CA ASP A 215 10.99 18.64 -17.22
C ASP A 215 9.90 19.29 -16.32
N PRO A 216 10.03 20.59 -16.00
CA PRO A 216 9.05 21.29 -15.16
C PRO A 216 7.71 21.53 -15.87
N LEU A 217 7.62 21.29 -17.18
CA LEU A 217 6.36 21.31 -17.92
C LEU A 217 5.68 19.93 -17.97
N TYR A 218 6.32 18.88 -17.43
CA TYR A 218 5.75 17.54 -17.43
C TYR A 218 4.48 17.47 -16.57
N SER A 219 3.41 16.96 -17.17
CA SER A 219 2.16 16.63 -16.48
C SER A 219 1.80 15.19 -16.77
N ALA A 220 1.86 14.36 -15.74
CA ALA A 220 1.56 12.93 -15.85
C ALA A 220 0.08 12.65 -16.18
N ALA A 221 -0.82 13.64 -16.06
CA ALA A 221 -2.23 13.51 -16.41
C ALA A 221 -2.48 13.56 -17.94
N LEU A 222 -1.65 14.31 -18.67
CA LEU A 222 -1.85 14.55 -20.11
C LEU A 222 -0.85 13.82 -21.00
N GLU A 223 0.30 13.40 -20.46
CA GLU A 223 1.41 12.94 -21.29
C GLU A 223 1.89 11.55 -20.87
N THR A 224 1.36 10.51 -21.53
CA THR A 224 2.11 9.42 -22.21
C THR A 224 1.24 8.15 -22.39
N ASN A 225 1.17 7.63 -23.61
CA ASN A 225 0.53 6.35 -23.91
C ASN A 225 1.16 5.16 -23.13
N HIS A 226 2.46 5.22 -22.84
CA HIS A 226 3.15 4.17 -22.08
C HIS A 226 2.76 4.17 -20.59
N PHE A 227 2.67 5.34 -19.96
CA PHE A 227 2.24 5.46 -18.56
C PHE A 227 0.79 5.01 -18.38
N GLN A 228 -0.08 5.37 -19.33
CA GLN A 228 -1.47 4.88 -19.34
C GLN A 228 -1.56 3.34 -19.44
N LYS A 229 -0.70 2.70 -20.26
CA LYS A 229 -0.63 1.23 -20.32
C LYS A 229 -0.18 0.61 -18.99
N PHE A 230 0.81 1.18 -18.32
CA PHE A 230 1.25 0.73 -17.00
C PHE A 230 0.16 0.91 -15.93
N LYS A 231 -0.59 2.01 -15.99
CA LYS A 231 -1.74 2.28 -15.11
C LYS A 231 -2.83 1.22 -15.27
N ILE A 232 -3.24 0.94 -16.52
CA ILE A 232 -4.24 -0.11 -16.81
C ILE A 232 -3.76 -1.47 -16.30
N PHE A 233 -2.49 -1.82 -16.55
CA PHE A 233 -1.90 -3.07 -16.09
C PHE A 233 -1.91 -3.19 -14.55
N PHE A 234 -1.57 -2.12 -13.83
CA PHE A 234 -1.67 -2.07 -12.37
C PHE A 234 -3.09 -2.35 -11.87
N PHE A 235 -4.11 -1.71 -12.47
CA PHE A 235 -5.51 -1.94 -12.10
C PHE A 235 -6.00 -3.35 -12.41
N ILE A 236 -5.57 -3.96 -13.52
CA ILE A 236 -5.90 -5.35 -13.84
C ILE A 236 -5.36 -6.30 -12.77
N ILE A 237 -4.09 -6.17 -12.40
CA ILE A 237 -3.50 -7.01 -11.35
C ILE A 237 -4.18 -6.74 -10.00
N GLY A 238 -4.49 -5.47 -9.70
CA GLY A 238 -5.21 -5.09 -8.48
C GLY A 238 -6.61 -5.72 -8.40
N ALA A 239 -7.32 -5.78 -9.51
CA ALA A 239 -8.62 -6.45 -9.60
C ALA A 239 -8.50 -7.97 -9.37
N VAL A 240 -7.50 -8.62 -9.98
CA VAL A 240 -7.20 -10.05 -9.73
C VAL A 240 -6.89 -10.30 -8.26
N TYR A 241 -6.09 -9.43 -7.63
CA TYR A 241 -5.79 -9.49 -6.21
C TYR A 241 -7.06 -9.38 -5.35
N LEU A 242 -7.94 -8.42 -5.63
CA LEU A 242 -9.19 -8.24 -4.87
C LEU A 242 -10.11 -9.46 -5.01
N LEU A 243 -10.26 -10.00 -6.22
CA LEU A 243 -11.04 -11.22 -6.46
C LEU A 243 -10.46 -12.41 -5.68
N TYR A 244 -9.13 -12.55 -5.67
CA TYR A 244 -8.45 -13.60 -4.91
C TYR A 244 -8.63 -13.44 -3.40
N LEU A 245 -8.56 -12.21 -2.87
CA LEU A 245 -8.81 -11.91 -1.47
C LEU A 245 -10.26 -12.24 -1.08
N VAL A 246 -11.25 -11.83 -1.87
CA VAL A 246 -12.67 -12.14 -1.63
C VAL A 246 -12.91 -13.64 -1.65
N TYR A 247 -12.33 -14.36 -2.61
CA TYR A 247 -12.37 -15.82 -2.67
C TYR A 247 -11.85 -16.44 -1.37
N LEU A 248 -10.66 -16.02 -0.91
CA LEU A 248 -10.07 -16.53 0.33
C LEU A 248 -10.93 -16.22 1.56
N ILE A 249 -11.53 -15.03 1.64
CA ILE A 249 -12.42 -14.65 2.74
C ILE A 249 -13.66 -15.56 2.76
N ILE A 250 -14.34 -15.74 1.62
CA ILE A 250 -15.54 -16.58 1.54
C ILE A 250 -15.21 -18.02 1.92
N THR A 251 -14.12 -18.56 1.38
CA THR A 251 -13.68 -19.92 1.69
C THR A 251 -13.31 -20.06 3.16
N ALA A 252 -12.59 -19.10 3.74
CA ALA A 252 -12.26 -19.10 5.16
C ALA A 252 -13.52 -19.13 6.03
N TYR A 253 -14.53 -18.30 5.75
CA TYR A 253 -15.79 -18.32 6.49
C TYR A 253 -16.58 -19.62 6.31
N SER A 254 -16.55 -20.24 5.13
CA SER A 254 -17.25 -21.51 4.90
C SER A 254 -16.64 -22.68 5.65
N GLU A 255 -15.31 -22.75 5.72
CA GLU A 255 -14.59 -23.88 6.33
C GLU A 255 -14.43 -23.71 7.84
N LEU A 256 -14.14 -22.50 8.33
CA LEU A 256 -13.93 -22.24 9.77
C LEU A 256 -15.21 -22.21 10.60
N ARG A 257 -16.41 -22.22 9.99
CA ARG A 257 -17.68 -22.39 10.74
C ARG A 257 -17.72 -23.72 11.51
N SER A 258 -16.86 -24.68 11.14
CA SER A 258 -16.72 -25.96 11.80
C SER A 258 -15.83 -25.95 13.06
N MET A 259 -15.08 -24.86 13.35
CA MET A 259 -14.15 -24.80 14.49
C MET A 259 -14.34 -23.53 15.37
N PRO A 260 -14.82 -23.66 16.63
CA PRO A 260 -15.20 -22.51 17.46
C PRO A 260 -14.04 -21.63 17.96
N TYR A 261 -12.82 -22.16 18.11
CA TYR A 261 -11.66 -21.38 18.61
C TYR A 261 -11.07 -20.43 17.55
N PHE A 262 -11.02 -20.86 16.28
CA PHE A 262 -10.49 -20.05 15.18
C PHE A 262 -11.46 -18.93 14.74
N ASP A 263 -12.75 -19.07 15.05
CA ASP A 263 -13.82 -18.14 14.69
C ASP A 263 -13.62 -16.73 15.30
N MET A 264 -13.23 -16.63 16.57
CA MET A 264 -13.02 -15.33 17.23
C MET A 264 -11.81 -14.56 16.67
N ARG A 265 -10.70 -15.27 16.40
CA ARG A 265 -9.50 -14.68 15.80
C ARG A 265 -9.78 -14.20 14.38
N LEU A 266 -10.47 -15.01 13.59
CA LEU A 266 -10.87 -14.66 12.22
C LEU A 266 -11.79 -13.43 12.21
N LYS A 267 -12.84 -13.42 13.04
CA LYS A 267 -13.80 -12.29 13.14
C LYS A 267 -13.12 -10.98 13.51
N PHE A 268 -12.16 -11.00 14.43
CA PHE A 268 -11.42 -9.80 14.80
C PHE A 268 -10.60 -9.25 13.63
N VAL A 269 -9.83 -10.11 12.95
CA VAL A 269 -9.00 -9.70 11.80
C VAL A 269 -9.86 -9.21 10.65
N THR A 270 -10.93 -9.94 10.30
CA THR A 270 -11.81 -9.59 9.18
C THR A 270 -12.56 -8.28 9.45
N LEU A 271 -13.05 -8.07 10.68
CA LEU A 271 -13.72 -6.84 11.07
C LEU A 271 -12.75 -5.66 10.97
N LEU A 272 -11.55 -5.79 11.54
CA LEU A 272 -10.56 -4.72 11.54
C LEU A 272 -10.08 -4.42 10.10
N MET A 273 -9.86 -5.45 9.28
CA MET A 273 -9.50 -5.30 7.87
C MET A 273 -10.63 -4.61 7.09
N LEU A 274 -11.89 -4.98 7.30
CA LEU A 274 -13.04 -4.37 6.64
C LEU A 274 -13.18 -2.89 7.04
N ILE A 275 -12.97 -2.55 8.31
CA ILE A 275 -12.96 -1.15 8.78
C ILE A 275 -11.87 -0.36 8.03
N VAL A 276 -10.66 -0.90 7.92
CA VAL A 276 -9.57 -0.24 7.19
C VAL A 276 -9.91 -0.10 5.70
N LEU A 277 -10.43 -1.14 5.06
CA LEU A 277 -10.85 -1.09 3.66
C LEU A 277 -11.99 -0.09 3.42
N CYS A 278 -12.99 -0.04 4.30
CA CYS A 278 -14.09 0.90 4.18
C CYS A 278 -13.62 2.34 4.34
N ILE A 279 -12.81 2.63 5.37
CA ILE A 279 -12.31 4.00 5.59
C ILE A 279 -11.39 4.43 4.45
N THR A 280 -10.50 3.56 3.99
CA THR A 280 -9.66 3.86 2.82
C THR A 280 -10.51 4.10 1.57
N LEU A 281 -11.51 3.25 1.29
CA LEU A 281 -12.43 3.45 0.16
C LEU A 281 -13.19 4.78 0.25
N VAL A 282 -13.73 5.12 1.42
CA VAL A 282 -14.42 6.41 1.65
C VAL A 282 -13.48 7.58 1.37
N ILE A 283 -12.24 7.55 1.89
CA ILE A 283 -11.26 8.60 1.64
C ILE A 283 -10.92 8.68 0.14
N THR A 284 -10.78 7.56 -0.56
CA THR A 284 -10.49 7.56 -2.01
C THR A 284 -11.64 8.15 -2.84
N VAL A 285 -12.89 7.84 -2.49
CA VAL A 285 -14.07 8.39 -3.17
C VAL A 285 -14.21 9.88 -2.88
N LEU A 286 -13.98 10.32 -1.64
CA LEU A 286 -14.02 11.73 -1.27
C LEU A 286 -12.90 12.55 -1.94
N ARG A 287 -11.76 11.93 -2.24
CA ARG A 287 -10.58 12.60 -2.80
C ARG A 287 -10.61 12.70 -4.33
N PHE A 288 -11.06 11.65 -5.02
CA PHE A 288 -10.97 11.58 -6.49
C PHE A 288 -12.34 11.53 -7.18
N GLY A 289 -13.44 11.45 -6.43
CA GLY A 289 -14.79 11.32 -6.99
C GLY A 289 -14.93 10.11 -7.91
N ILE A 290 -15.71 10.26 -8.99
CA ILE A 290 -15.88 9.24 -10.05
C ILE A 290 -14.66 9.23 -11.00
N GLY A 291 -13.75 10.21 -10.90
CA GLY A 291 -12.56 10.41 -11.74
C GLY A 291 -11.34 9.57 -11.38
N VAL A 292 -11.47 8.54 -10.52
CA VAL A 292 -10.38 7.64 -10.08
C VAL A 292 -9.59 7.01 -11.24
N LEU A 293 -10.22 6.87 -12.41
CA LEU A 293 -9.60 6.34 -13.62
C LEU A 293 -8.80 7.38 -14.41
N GLU A 294 -9.08 8.67 -14.26
CA GLU A 294 -8.40 9.75 -14.97
C GLU A 294 -7.14 10.20 -14.21
N ASP A 295 -7.22 10.32 -12.88
CA ASP A 295 -6.11 10.80 -12.06
C ASP A 295 -5.13 9.70 -11.65
N ASN A 296 -3.87 10.09 -11.44
CA ASN A 296 -2.74 9.20 -11.15
C ASN A 296 -2.76 8.74 -9.69
N PHE A 297 -3.84 8.04 -9.34
CA PHE A 297 -4.17 7.51 -8.01
C PHE A 297 -2.96 6.98 -7.24
N VAL A 298 -2.16 6.10 -7.83
CA VAL A 298 -1.06 5.39 -7.15
C VAL A 298 0.10 6.32 -6.80
N ALA A 299 0.44 7.26 -7.68
CA ALA A 299 1.58 8.15 -7.49
C ALA A 299 1.20 9.45 -6.74
N GLN A 300 -0.06 9.86 -6.81
CA GLN A 300 -0.61 10.95 -6.00
C GLN A 300 -0.94 10.49 -4.58
N LEU A 301 -1.20 9.20 -4.34
CA LEU A 301 -1.51 8.67 -3.00
C LEU A 301 -0.47 9.08 -1.96
N SER A 302 0.80 9.12 -2.37
CA SER A 302 1.95 9.47 -1.52
C SER A 302 2.28 10.96 -1.44
N THR A 303 1.79 11.79 -2.38
CA THR A 303 2.41 13.10 -2.62
C THR A 303 1.49 14.31 -2.49
N HIS A 304 0.16 14.20 -2.56
CA HIS A 304 -0.70 15.42 -2.58
C HIS A 304 -2.01 15.27 -1.81
N TYR A 305 -2.06 15.68 -0.53
CA TYR A 305 -3.30 15.71 0.26
C TYR A 305 -4.04 17.03 0.08
N GLU A 306 -5.33 16.99 -0.26
CA GLU A 306 -6.13 18.22 -0.41
C GLU A 306 -6.48 18.85 0.94
N SER A 307 -6.63 18.01 1.97
CA SER A 307 -6.97 18.44 3.33
C SER A 307 -6.09 17.76 4.37
N SER A 308 -5.75 18.50 5.42
CA SER A 308 -4.99 17.99 6.56
C SER A 308 -5.72 16.85 7.29
N ALA A 309 -7.05 16.87 7.28
CA ALA A 309 -7.87 15.81 7.87
C ALA A 309 -7.74 14.49 7.09
N GLN A 310 -7.67 14.56 5.75
CA GLN A 310 -7.48 13.37 4.90
C GLN A 310 -6.12 12.73 5.16
N PHE A 311 -5.07 13.54 5.25
CA PHE A 311 -3.73 13.09 5.61
C PHE A 311 -3.73 12.38 6.97
N MET A 312 -4.23 13.05 8.00
CA MET A 312 -4.24 12.52 9.37
C MET A 312 -5.08 11.24 9.49
N ALA A 313 -6.23 11.19 8.83
CA ALA A 313 -7.09 10.01 8.85
C ALA A 313 -6.41 8.80 8.18
N PHE A 314 -5.80 8.98 7.01
CA PHE A 314 -5.14 7.88 6.30
C PHE A 314 -3.89 7.37 7.03
N TYR A 315 -2.97 8.29 7.41
CA TYR A 315 -1.76 7.93 8.15
C TYR A 315 -2.08 7.37 9.54
N GLY A 316 -3.02 7.99 10.24
CA GLY A 316 -3.45 7.55 11.57
C GLY A 316 -4.13 6.18 11.54
N LEU A 317 -4.98 5.91 10.54
CA LEU A 317 -5.66 4.63 10.38
C LEU A 317 -4.67 3.47 10.27
N LEU A 318 -3.65 3.59 9.40
CA LEU A 318 -2.66 2.53 9.18
C LEU A 318 -1.77 2.30 10.40
N ASN A 319 -1.35 3.38 11.08
CA ASN A 319 -0.56 3.29 12.32
C ASN A 319 -1.37 2.65 13.45
N LEU A 320 -2.59 3.13 13.70
CA LEU A 320 -3.49 2.59 14.73
C LEU A 320 -3.88 1.14 14.44
N TYR A 321 -4.09 0.79 13.16
CA TYR A 321 -4.33 -0.58 12.74
C TYR A 321 -3.20 -1.51 13.18
N LEU A 322 -1.95 -1.19 12.86
CA LEU A 322 -0.83 -2.04 13.28
C LEU A 322 -0.55 -1.99 14.78
N PHE A 323 -0.83 -0.90 15.48
CA PHE A 323 -0.74 -0.87 16.95
C PHE A 323 -1.76 -1.79 17.61
N THR A 324 -3.01 -1.76 17.16
CA THR A 324 -4.05 -2.66 17.69
C THR A 324 -3.71 -4.12 17.40
N MET A 325 -3.20 -4.42 16.20
CA MET A 325 -2.73 -5.77 15.85
C MET A 325 -1.52 -6.18 16.69
N ALA A 326 -0.52 -5.32 16.86
CA ALA A 326 0.66 -5.61 17.67
C ALA A 326 0.29 -5.88 19.14
N TYR A 327 -0.66 -5.12 19.69
CA TYR A 327 -1.18 -5.34 21.02
C TYR A 327 -1.90 -6.69 21.15
N VAL A 328 -2.84 -6.99 20.25
CA VAL A 328 -3.65 -8.22 20.30
C VAL A 328 -2.82 -9.48 20.08
N TYR A 329 -1.79 -9.44 19.22
CA TYR A 329 -0.91 -10.58 18.94
C TYR A 329 0.29 -10.66 19.88
N SER A 330 0.45 -9.72 20.80
CA SER A 330 1.47 -9.83 21.84
C SER A 330 1.11 -10.98 22.80
N PRO A 331 2.11 -11.79 23.23
CA PRO A 331 1.85 -12.88 24.16
C PRO A 331 1.38 -12.31 25.52
N SER A 332 0.31 -12.90 26.07
CA SER A 332 -0.18 -12.52 27.40
C SER A 332 0.60 -13.25 28.49
N GLU A 333 0.82 -12.61 29.65
CA GLU A 333 1.49 -13.25 30.79
C GLU A 333 0.74 -14.49 31.30
N ARG A 334 -0.58 -14.55 31.09
CA ARG A 334 -1.43 -15.69 31.47
C ARG A 334 -1.18 -16.93 30.60
N ALA A 335 -0.89 -16.77 29.30
CA ALA A 335 -0.53 -17.89 28.43
C ALA A 335 0.82 -18.53 28.81
N LEU A 336 1.74 -17.73 29.36
CA LEU A 336 3.02 -18.21 29.89
C LEU A 336 2.79 -19.04 31.18
N MET A 337 1.85 -18.63 32.01
CA MET A 337 1.47 -19.37 33.22
C MET A 337 0.75 -20.69 32.88
N GLU A 338 -0.16 -20.72 31.91
CA GLU A 338 -0.85 -21.95 31.47
C GLU A 338 0.11 -22.98 30.83
N THR A 339 1.04 -22.54 29.99
CA THR A 339 2.03 -23.45 29.37
C THR A 339 3.01 -24.03 30.38
N HIS A 340 3.44 -23.25 31.38
CA HIS A 340 4.24 -23.77 32.49
C HIS A 340 3.44 -24.73 33.38
N ILE A 341 2.20 -24.39 33.73
CA ILE A 341 1.34 -25.24 34.59
C ILE A 341 0.98 -26.56 33.88
N MET A 342 0.68 -26.56 32.58
CA MET A 342 0.43 -27.80 31.81
C MET A 342 1.69 -28.64 31.63
N LYS A 343 2.86 -28.02 31.48
CA LYS A 343 4.13 -28.72 31.27
C LYS A 343 4.72 -29.30 32.56
N ASP A 344 4.50 -28.63 33.69
CA ASP A 344 5.09 -29.00 34.98
C ASP A 344 4.16 -29.88 35.84
N ASN A 345 2.88 -30.06 35.46
CA ASN A 345 1.95 -30.93 36.19
C ASN A 345 1.66 -32.24 35.43
N PRO A 346 2.24 -33.39 35.85
CA PRO A 346 2.06 -34.68 35.17
C PRO A 346 0.60 -35.19 35.18
N ALA A 347 -0.26 -34.65 36.06
CA ALA A 347 -1.69 -34.96 36.07
C ALA A 347 -2.46 -34.31 34.90
N PHE A 348 -1.96 -33.23 34.30
CA PHE A 348 -2.60 -32.57 33.15
C PHE A 348 -2.00 -33.02 31.81
N SER A 349 -0.73 -33.44 31.76
CA SER A 349 -0.16 -34.02 30.54
C SER A 349 -0.78 -35.38 30.20
N MET A 350 -1.15 -36.19 31.20
CA MET A 350 -1.83 -37.48 30.97
C MET A 350 -3.32 -37.36 30.67
N VAL A 351 -4.00 -36.29 31.07
CA VAL A 351 -5.43 -36.09 30.74
C VAL A 351 -5.60 -35.58 29.29
N ASN A 352 -4.60 -34.90 28.75
CA ASN A 352 -4.62 -34.48 27.34
C ASN A 352 -4.06 -35.55 26.38
N ASP A 353 -3.27 -36.50 26.87
CA ASP A 353 -2.84 -37.70 26.12
C ASP A 353 -3.84 -38.88 26.24
N SER A 354 -4.89 -38.78 27.08
CA SER A 354 -5.85 -39.87 27.29
C SER A 354 -7.17 -39.73 26.54
N ASP A 355 -7.43 -38.61 25.86
CA ASP A 355 -8.73 -38.33 25.20
C ASP A 355 -8.66 -38.12 23.67
N GLU A 356 -7.52 -38.32 23.02
CA GLU A 356 -7.48 -38.55 21.57
C GLU A 356 -6.64 -39.78 21.23
N ASP A 357 -7.27 -40.95 21.26
CA ASP A 357 -7.18 -41.91 20.15
C ASP A 357 -8.27 -43.00 20.26
N VAL A 358 -8.69 -43.48 19.08
CA VAL A 358 -9.56 -44.63 18.78
C VAL A 358 -11.01 -44.31 18.37
N ILE A 359 -11.19 -43.93 17.10
CA ILE A 359 -12.26 -44.51 16.28
C ILE A 359 -11.61 -45.29 15.12
N TYR A 360 -11.74 -46.60 15.22
CA TYR A 360 -11.47 -47.59 14.16
C TYR A 360 -12.47 -47.42 13.00
N GLY A 361 -11.99 -47.59 11.77
CA GLY A 361 -12.78 -47.75 10.54
C GLY A 361 -11.86 -47.67 9.32
N SER A 362 -11.07 -48.71 9.06
CA SER A 362 -11.35 -49.80 8.08
C SER A 362 -11.06 -49.42 6.62
N ASP A 363 -9.96 -49.99 6.13
CA ASP A 363 -9.70 -50.43 4.75
C ASP A 363 -9.77 -49.40 3.61
N ASP A 364 -8.60 -48.82 3.31
CA ASP A 364 -8.31 -48.10 2.07
C ASP A 364 -7.94 -49.08 0.93
N GLU A 365 -8.81 -50.07 0.67
CA GLU A 365 -8.66 -51.01 -0.45
C GLU A 365 -9.96 -51.18 -1.24
N THR A 366 -10.61 -50.10 -1.68
CA THR A 366 -11.68 -50.17 -2.71
C THR A 366 -11.82 -48.87 -3.50
N ARG A 367 -10.81 -48.60 -4.35
CA ARG A 367 -11.01 -47.79 -5.56
C ARG A 367 -10.60 -48.58 -6.79
N ARG A 368 -11.41 -49.58 -7.14
CA ARG A 368 -11.46 -50.13 -8.50
C ARG A 368 -12.86 -49.89 -9.08
N PRO A 369 -12.97 -49.42 -10.34
CA PRO A 369 -14.25 -49.09 -10.92
C PRO A 369 -15.09 -50.34 -11.17
N LEU A 370 -16.38 -50.25 -10.84
CA LEU A 370 -17.44 -51.20 -11.16
C LEU A 370 -17.52 -51.42 -12.67
N ASN A 371 -16.87 -52.46 -13.16
CA ASN A 371 -17.37 -53.22 -14.28
C ASN A 371 -16.79 -54.64 -14.25
N ARG A 372 -17.70 -55.61 -14.36
CA ARG A 372 -17.48 -57.06 -14.58
C ARG A 372 -17.69 -57.95 -13.36
N GLY A 373 -18.87 -58.57 -13.35
CA GLY A 373 -19.18 -59.74 -12.54
C GLY A 373 -20.54 -60.31 -12.96
N SER A 374 -20.55 -61.15 -13.98
CA SER A 374 -21.54 -62.24 -14.09
C SER A 374 -20.89 -63.35 -14.90
N ASN A 375 -20.35 -64.33 -14.19
CA ASN A 375 -20.59 -65.74 -14.49
C ASN A 375 -20.24 -66.51 -13.22
N ASP A 376 -21.31 -67.03 -12.61
CA ASP A 376 -21.27 -68.06 -11.60
C ASP A 376 -20.70 -69.38 -12.15
N ASN A 377 -20.51 -70.32 -11.21
CA ASN A 377 -20.40 -71.78 -11.37
C ASN A 377 -18.96 -72.28 -11.64
N ASP A 378 -18.38 -73.27 -10.94
CA ASP A 378 -18.92 -74.34 -10.10
C ASP A 378 -17.81 -74.92 -9.17
N GLU A 379 -18.28 -75.47 -8.04
CA GLU A 379 -17.93 -76.74 -7.38
C GLU A 379 -16.50 -77.35 -7.35
N SER A 380 -16.09 -77.62 -6.09
CA SER A 380 -15.65 -78.91 -5.54
C SER A 380 -14.26 -79.52 -5.87
N ASP A 381 -13.65 -79.97 -4.76
CA ASP A 381 -12.49 -80.86 -4.53
C ASP A 381 -11.05 -80.33 -4.74
#